data_AF-A0AA35RWB9-F1
#
_entry.id   AF-A0AA35RWB9-F1
#
_cell.length_a   1.000
_cell.length_b   1.000
_cell.length_c   1.000
_cell.angle_alpha   90.00
_cell.angle_beta   90.00
_cell.angle_gamma   90.00
#
_symmetry.space_group_name_H-M   'P 1'
#
loop_
_entity.id
_entity.type
_entity.pdbx_description
1 polymer ?
#
loop_
_entity_poly.entity_id
_entity_poly.type
_entity_poly.pdbx_seq_one_letter_code
_entity_poly.pdbx_strand_id
1 'polypeptide(L)'
;MAEHHFQPEGYECIPNLLMLGLYLSCNTQRLKYGCGFNITPMWHPLRLAEDFAMADILSGGRIVFGVGRGYHSREVETFGSPMFDGDANRELFEDQVEVMVKAFSEESFSHQ
;
A
#
# COMPACT_ATOMS: atom_id res chain seq x y z
N MET A 1 -0.26 -8.47 7.84
CA MET A 1 -1.15 -7.46 8.46
C MET A 1 -2.04 -6.92 7.36
N ALA A 2 -3.33 -6.68 7.59
CA ALA A 2 -4.26 -6.19 6.55
C ALA A 2 -4.61 -4.73 6.78
N GLU A 3 -4.67 -3.95 5.70
CA GLU A 3 -5.10 -2.56 5.72
C GLU A 3 -6.62 -2.49 5.70
N HIS A 4 -7.19 -1.77 6.66
CA HIS A 4 -8.63 -1.61 6.78
C HIS A 4 -9.04 -0.26 7.33
N HIS A 5 -10.17 0.24 6.83
CA HIS A 5 -10.71 1.55 7.16
C HIS A 5 -12.22 1.50 7.45
N PHE A 6 -12.71 2.45 8.24
CA PHE A 6 -14.14 2.76 8.38
C PHE A 6 -15.08 1.57 8.70
N GLN A 7 -14.63 0.59 9.50
CA GLN A 7 -15.48 -0.53 9.91
C GLN A 7 -16.24 -0.24 11.21
N PRO A 8 -17.58 -0.03 11.15
CA PRO A 8 -18.43 0.06 12.34
C PRO A 8 -18.66 -1.29 13.02
N GLU A 9 -18.40 -2.42 12.34
CA GLU A 9 -18.67 -3.76 12.87
C GLU A 9 -17.61 -4.28 13.87
N GLY A 10 -16.41 -3.68 13.94
CA GLY A 10 -15.41 -4.07 14.93
C GLY A 10 -13.94 -3.93 14.51
N TYR A 11 -13.15 -4.94 14.93
CA TYR A 11 -11.70 -4.86 15.17
C TYR A 11 -10.84 -5.04 13.91
N GLU A 12 -10.81 -4.03 13.05
CA GLU A 12 -9.76 -3.87 12.05
C GLU A 12 -9.16 -2.47 12.19
N CYS A 13 -8.15 -2.36 13.06
CA CYS A 13 -7.63 -1.08 13.56
C CYS A 13 -6.31 -0.64 12.88
N ILE A 14 -5.99 -1.19 11.71
CA ILE A 14 -4.70 -0.95 11.04
C ILE A 14 -4.94 -0.23 9.70
N PRO A 15 -5.14 1.09 9.71
CA PRO A 15 -5.35 1.87 8.48
C PRO A 15 -4.05 2.13 7.71
N ASN A 16 -2.89 1.85 8.30
CA ASN A 16 -1.60 2.06 7.64
C ASN A 16 -0.59 0.99 8.09
N LEU A 17 -0.34 0.04 7.20
CA LEU A 17 0.59 -1.07 7.44
C LEU A 17 2.05 -0.64 7.51
N LEU A 18 2.44 0.39 6.75
CA LEU A 18 3.81 0.91 6.71
C LEU A 18 4.19 1.54 8.04
N MET A 19 3.31 2.37 8.60
CA MET A 19 3.53 3.00 9.90
C MET A 19 3.69 1.97 11.01
N LEU A 20 2.79 0.97 11.05
CA LEU A 20 2.88 -0.10 12.04
C LEU A 20 4.13 -0.97 11.83
N GLY A 21 4.39 -1.37 10.58
CA GLY A 21 5.55 -2.17 10.21
C GLY A 21 6.86 -1.49 10.59
N LEU A 22 7.01 -0.20 10.27
CA LEU A 22 8.18 0.60 10.61
C LEU A 22 8.37 0.69 12.12
N TYR A 23 7.31 1.00 12.88
CA TYR A 23 7.36 1.01 14.34
C TYR A 23 7.83 -0.33 14.92
N LEU A 24 7.24 -1.44 14.47
CA LEU A 24 7.62 -2.78 14.93
C LEU A 24 9.06 -3.11 14.52
N SER A 25 9.51 -2.65 13.35
CA SER A 25 10.88 -2.84 12.89
C SER A 25 11.88 -2.19 13.84
N CYS A 26 11.59 -1.00 14.40
CA CYS A 26 12.46 -0.38 15.40
C CYS A 26 12.56 -1.17 16.70
N ASN A 27 11.56 -2.02 16.99
CA ASN A 27 11.50 -2.84 18.21
C ASN A 27 12.06 -4.26 18.03
N THR A 28 12.54 -4.61 16.83
CA THR A 28 13.08 -5.94 16.56
C THR A 28 14.31 -5.90 15.65
N GLN A 29 15.13 -6.94 15.72
CA GLN A 29 16.41 -6.98 15.01
C GLN A 29 16.41 -7.90 13.78
N ARG A 30 15.42 -8.80 13.66
CA ARG A 30 15.41 -9.87 12.65
C ARG A 30 14.07 -10.12 11.98
N LEU A 31 12.96 -9.69 12.58
CA LEU A 31 11.64 -9.98 12.03
C LEU A 31 11.39 -9.14 10.77
N LYS A 32 10.79 -9.78 9.77
CA LYS A 32 10.25 -9.13 8.58
C LYS A 32 8.76 -8.89 8.76
N TYR A 33 8.27 -7.78 8.21
CA TYR A 33 6.90 -7.32 8.35
C TYR A 33 6.25 -7.24 6.97
N GLY A 34 5.31 -8.15 6.71
CA GLY A 34 4.54 -8.17 5.48
C GLY A 34 3.34 -7.23 5.52
N CYS A 35 3.29 -6.29 4.57
CA CYS A 35 2.09 -5.56 4.22
C CYS A 35 1.18 -6.48 3.39
N GLY A 36 0.07 -6.95 3.96
CA GLY A 36 -0.83 -7.92 3.32
C GLY A 36 -2.30 -7.47 3.39
N PHE A 37 -2.70 -6.40 2.69
CA PHE A 37 -1.94 -5.64 1.70
C PHE A 37 -2.16 -4.14 1.87
N ASN A 38 -1.21 -3.32 1.43
CA ASN A 38 -1.53 -1.92 1.17
C ASN A 38 -2.47 -1.86 -0.04
N ILE A 39 -3.61 -1.18 0.07
CA ILE A 39 -4.62 -1.18 -1.00
C ILE A 39 -4.31 -0.05 -1.97
N THR A 40 -3.51 -0.30 -3.01
CA THR A 40 -2.93 0.75 -3.90
C THR A 40 -3.95 1.78 -4.37
N PRO A 41 -5.19 1.42 -4.77
CA PRO A 41 -6.19 2.41 -5.17
C PRO A 41 -6.57 3.43 -4.09
N MET A 42 -6.29 3.19 -2.81
CA MET A 42 -6.50 4.16 -1.73
C MET A 42 -5.34 5.15 -1.57
N TRP A 43 -4.25 4.97 -2.31
CA TRP A 43 -3.01 5.73 -2.17
C TRP A 43 -2.66 6.45 -3.47
N HIS A 44 -1.88 7.53 -3.35
CA HIS A 44 -1.15 8.06 -4.49
C HIS A 44 0.07 7.14 -4.76
N PRO A 45 0.24 6.56 -5.96
CA PRO A 45 1.25 5.51 -6.21
C PRO A 45 2.68 5.97 -5.93
N LEU A 46 3.05 7.18 -6.36
CA LEU A 46 4.37 7.75 -6.06
C LEU A 46 4.63 7.92 -4.56
N ARG A 47 3.62 8.35 -3.79
CA ARG A 47 3.76 8.50 -2.33
C ARG A 47 3.95 7.15 -1.66
N LEU A 48 3.17 6.15 -2.08
CA LEU A 48 3.31 4.80 -1.56
C LEU A 48 4.69 4.21 -1.90
N ALA A 49 5.20 4.46 -3.11
CA ALA A 49 6.54 4.05 -3.50
C ALA A 49 7.62 4.72 -2.63
N GLU A 50 7.55 6.05 -2.45
CA GLU A 50 8.45 6.80 -1.57
C GLU A 50 8.44 6.25 -0.14
N ASP A 51 7.24 5.99 0.41
CA ASP A 51 7.08 5.47 1.77
C ASP A 51 7.68 4.06 1.90
N PHE A 52 7.47 3.17 0.92
CA PHE A 52 8.11 1.85 0.91
C PHE A 52 9.63 1.95 0.81
N ALA A 53 10.16 2.83 -0.04
CA ALA A 53 11.60 3.03 -0.18
C ALA A 53 12.24 3.55 1.12
N MET A 54 11.60 4.54 1.75
CA MET A 54 12.04 5.05 3.04
C MET A 54 11.98 3.97 4.13
N ALA A 55 10.89 3.20 4.19
CA ALA A 55 10.71 2.14 5.17
C ALA A 55 11.69 0.98 4.96
N ASP A 56 12.05 0.65 3.72
CA ASP A 56 13.08 -0.34 3.39
C ASP A 56 14.44 0.06 3.98
N ILE A 57 14.86 1.30 3.74
CA ILE A 57 16.12 1.87 4.26
C ILE A 57 16.12 1.89 5.79
N LEU A 58 15.05 2.44 6.41
CA LEU A 58 14.97 2.58 7.86
C LEU A 58 14.89 1.24 8.60
N SER A 59 14.25 0.24 7.99
CA SER A 59 14.11 -1.08 8.57
C SER A 59 15.29 -2.01 8.27
N GLY A 60 16.17 -1.66 7.33
CA GLY A 60 17.23 -2.52 6.83
C GLY A 60 16.69 -3.71 6.02
N GLY A 61 15.73 -3.45 5.11
CA GLY A 61 15.18 -4.49 4.23
C GLY A 61 14.15 -5.41 4.89
N ARG A 62 13.48 -4.96 5.95
CA ARG A 62 12.58 -5.80 6.76
C ARG A 62 11.10 -5.49 6.56
N ILE A 63 10.75 -4.39 5.90
CA ILE A 63 9.38 -4.18 5.43
C ILE A 63 9.22 -4.86 4.07
N VAL A 64 8.27 -5.77 3.95
CA VAL A 64 8.01 -6.51 2.72
C VAL A 64 6.88 -5.82 1.96
N PHE A 65 7.20 -5.42 0.72
CA PHE A 65 6.28 -4.84 -0.23
C PHE A 65 5.13 -5.81 -0.54
N GLY A 66 3.91 -5.38 -0.24
CA GLY A 66 2.72 -6.13 -0.59
C GLY A 66 1.55 -5.19 -0.80
N VAL A 67 0.99 -5.28 -2.00
CA VAL A 67 -0.05 -4.41 -2.51
C VAL A 67 -1.24 -5.23 -2.98
N GLY A 68 -2.42 -4.63 -2.92
CA GLY A 68 -3.68 -5.25 -3.31
C GLY A 68 -4.63 -4.25 -3.93
N ARG A 69 -5.60 -4.76 -4.67
CA ARG A 69 -6.60 -3.96 -5.38
C ARG A 69 -7.71 -3.43 -4.45
N GLY A 70 -7.95 -4.12 -3.34
CA GLY A 70 -9.08 -3.85 -2.46
C GLY A 70 -10.34 -4.60 -2.90
N TYR A 71 -11.31 -4.69 -1.99
CA TYR A 71 -12.58 -5.37 -2.25
C TYR A 71 -13.79 -4.75 -1.53
N HIS A 72 -13.58 -4.04 -0.43
CA HIS A 72 -14.65 -3.33 0.27
C HIS A 72 -14.92 -1.98 -0.38
N SER A 73 -16.10 -1.86 -1.01
CA SER A 73 -16.58 -0.60 -1.59
C SER A 73 -16.58 0.55 -0.59
N ARG A 74 -17.05 0.32 0.64
CA ARG A 74 -17.03 1.33 1.71
C ARG A 74 -15.66 1.97 1.90
N GLU A 75 -14.58 1.19 1.86
CA GLU A 75 -13.24 1.70 2.08
C GLU A 75 -12.73 2.41 0.83
N VAL A 76 -12.74 1.71 -0.31
CA VAL A 76 -12.12 2.19 -1.55
C VAL A 76 -12.86 3.38 -2.17
N GLU A 77 -14.19 3.39 -2.14
CA GLU A 77 -15.01 4.51 -2.65
C GLU A 77 -14.87 5.76 -1.77
N THR A 78 -14.71 5.59 -0.45
CA THR A 78 -14.51 6.74 0.45
C THR A 78 -13.20 7.46 0.16
N PHE A 79 -12.18 6.73 -0.31
CA PHE A 79 -10.92 7.30 -0.81
C PHE A 79 -10.99 7.77 -2.28
N GLY A 80 -12.15 7.69 -2.93
CA GLY A 80 -12.40 8.22 -4.27
C GLY A 80 -12.03 7.28 -5.42
N SER A 81 -11.84 5.98 -5.15
CA SER A 81 -11.46 4.99 -6.15
C SER A 81 -12.64 4.13 -6.61
N PRO A 82 -12.68 3.71 -7.90
CA PRO A 82 -13.89 3.23 -8.55
C PRO A 82 -14.18 1.74 -8.26
N MET A 83 -14.46 1.36 -7.02
CA MET A 83 -14.73 -0.05 -6.66
C MET A 83 -16.01 -0.62 -7.30
N PHE A 84 -17.04 0.21 -7.51
CA PHE A 84 -18.28 -0.23 -8.16
C PHE A 84 -18.07 -0.58 -9.64
N ASP A 85 -17.03 -0.04 -10.27
CA ASP A 85 -16.60 -0.41 -11.62
C ASP A 85 -15.37 -1.32 -11.53
N GLY A 86 -15.60 -2.63 -11.56
CA GLY A 86 -14.55 -3.62 -11.36
C GLY A 86 -13.45 -3.59 -12.42
N ASP A 87 -13.76 -3.17 -13.65
CA ASP A 87 -12.77 -3.06 -14.72
C ASP A 87 -11.93 -1.79 -14.52
N ALA A 88 -12.55 -0.64 -14.24
CA ALA A 88 -11.83 0.60 -13.93
C ALA A 88 -10.95 0.44 -12.66
N ASN A 89 -11.43 -0.29 -11.65
CA ASN A 89 -10.66 -0.58 -10.45
C ASN A 89 -9.43 -1.46 -10.72
N ARG A 90 -9.56 -2.45 -11.63
CA ARG A 90 -8.43 -3.28 -12.04
C ARG A 90 -7.42 -2.46 -12.82
N GLU A 91 -7.88 -1.68 -13.80
CA GLU A 91 -7.02 -0.82 -14.62
C GLU A 91 -6.24 0.18 -13.75
N LEU A 92 -6.92 0.86 -12.82
CA LEU A 92 -6.27 1.76 -11.87
C LEU A 92 -5.21 1.04 -11.02
N PHE A 93 -5.49 -0.17 -10.53
CA PHE A 93 -4.51 -0.91 -9.75
C PHE A 93 -3.29 -1.33 -10.57
N GLU A 94 -3.49 -1.82 -11.79
CA GLU A 94 -2.41 -2.23 -12.69
C GLU A 94 -1.53 -1.05 -13.08
N ASP A 95 -2.15 0.08 -13.43
CA ASP A 95 -1.50 1.36 -13.74
C ASP A 95 -0.64 1.86 -12.56
N GLN A 96 -1.22 1.93 -11.37
CA GLN A 96 -0.52 2.36 -10.17
C GLN A 96 0.65 1.44 -9.80
N VAL A 97 0.50 0.12 -9.96
CA VAL A 97 1.59 -0.82 -9.74
C VAL A 97 2.72 -0.59 -10.77
N GLU A 98 2.39 -0.30 -12.03
CA GLU A 98 3.37 0.03 -13.04
C GLU A 98 4.16 1.32 -12.67
N VAL A 99 3.47 2.37 -12.22
CA VAL A 99 4.11 3.59 -11.69
C VAL A 99 5.09 3.26 -10.56
N MET A 100 4.69 2.42 -9.62
CA MET A 100 5.52 2.04 -8.48
C MET A 100 6.74 1.22 -8.91
N VAL A 101 6.58 0.27 -9.83
CA VAL A 101 7.69 -0.52 -10.37
C VAL A 101 8.70 0.40 -11.07
N LYS A 102 8.22 1.30 -11.95
CA LYS A 102 9.07 2.30 -12.62
C LYS A 102 9.84 3.16 -11.61
N ALA A 103 9.17 3.62 -10.56
CA ALA A 103 9.78 4.40 -9.49
C ALA A 103 10.90 3.65 -8.74
N PHE A 104 10.84 2.32 -8.66
CA PHE A 104 11.88 1.52 -8.02
C PHE A 104 13.02 1.11 -8.96
N SER A 105 12.75 0.94 -10.25
CA SER A 105 13.71 0.34 -11.19
C SER A 105 14.39 1.33 -12.13
N GLU A 106 13.85 2.52 -12.31
CA GLU A 106 14.33 3.50 -13.29
C GLU A 106 14.96 4.73 -12.60
N GLU A 107 16.00 5.30 -13.19
CA GLU A 107 16.62 6.55 -12.68
C GLU A 107 15.68 7.74 -12.82
N SER A 108 14.87 7.77 -13.89
CA SER A 108 13.80 8.74 -14.12
C SER A 108 12.82 8.16 -15.14
N PHE A 109 11.54 8.53 -15.03
CA PHE A 109 10.50 8.03 -15.93
C PHE A 109 9.38 9.05 -16.15
N SER A 110 8.58 8.82 -17.20
CA SER A 110 7.31 9.48 -17.45
C SER A 110 6.19 8.45 -17.51
N HIS A 111 5.00 8.80 -17.06
CA HIS A 111 3.82 7.95 -17.06
C HIS A 111 2.64 8.75 -17.59
N GLN A 112 1.82 8.15 -18.46
CA GLN A 112 0.67 8.81 -19.09
C GLN A 112 -0.61 8.46 -18.38
#